data_AF-A0A109K5C5-F1
#
_entry.id   AF-A0A109K5C5-F1
#
_cell.length_a   1.000
_cell.length_b   1.000
_cell.length_c   1.000
_cell.angle_alpha   90.00
_cell.angle_beta   90.00
_cell.angle_gamma   90.00
#
_symmetry.space_group_name_H-M   'P 1'
#
loop_
_entity.id
_entity.type
_entity.pdbx_description
1 polymer ?
#
loop_
_entity_poly.entity_id
_entity_poly.type
_entity_poly.pdbx_seq_one_letter_code
_entity_poly.pdbx_strand_id
1 'polypeptide(L)'
;MTETTQDAGMISEELAARLLCVETTELTKLRRMKIVTPVTTSPVKYRLSDVVREYVKHLRGEKASAAECAQHLDLNRRNFHDLIDRGVVGRQPERGYVLADVRLSYIRHLRETAAGRSEAADPIASARARLLTAKAEQAEGEAKRANSGYAPISTLKVALARSMTALRELLLSTPGQLAH
;
A
#
# COMPACT_ATOMS: atom_id res chain seq x y z
N MET A 1 36.42 -27.07 -47.74
CA MET A 1 35.10 -27.73 -47.58
C MET A 1 34.64 -27.60 -46.13
N THR A 2 34.16 -26.42 -45.72
CA THR A 2 33.88 -26.08 -44.31
C THR A 2 32.56 -25.31 -44.15
N GLU A 3 31.51 -25.67 -44.88
CA GLU A 3 30.24 -24.91 -44.85
C GLU A 3 29.04 -25.67 -44.28
N THR A 4 29.13 -26.97 -43.99
CA THR A 4 27.92 -27.78 -43.73
C THR A 4 27.49 -27.92 -42.27
N THR A 5 28.23 -27.41 -41.28
CA THR A 5 27.82 -27.57 -39.86
C THR A 5 27.01 -26.39 -39.31
N GLN A 6 26.97 -25.23 -39.99
CA GLN A 6 26.26 -24.04 -39.49
C GLN A 6 24.78 -23.94 -39.91
N ASP A 7 24.34 -24.70 -40.93
CA ASP A 7 22.94 -24.73 -41.37
C ASP A 7 22.05 -25.69 -40.56
N ALA A 8 22.66 -26.62 -39.80
CA ALA A 8 21.95 -27.55 -38.93
C ALA A 8 21.39 -26.82 -37.69
N GLY A 9 20.18 -26.28 -37.81
CA GLY A 9 19.48 -25.58 -36.72
C GLY A 9 18.94 -24.20 -37.09
N MET A 10 19.07 -23.80 -38.37
CA MET A 10 18.45 -22.59 -38.89
C MET A 10 17.00 -22.87 -39.32
N ILE A 11 16.08 -22.07 -38.80
CA ILE A 11 14.65 -22.15 -39.09
C ILE A 11 14.21 -20.94 -39.93
N SER A 12 13.22 -21.16 -40.81
CA SER A 12 12.61 -20.10 -41.61
C SER A 12 11.74 -19.17 -40.75
N GLU A 13 11.44 -17.98 -41.27
CA GLU A 13 10.58 -17.00 -40.61
C GLU A 13 9.18 -17.56 -40.31
N GLU A 14 8.59 -18.33 -41.23
CA GLU A 14 7.30 -18.99 -41.04
C GLU A 14 7.33 -20.03 -39.92
N LEU A 15 8.40 -20.85 -39.87
CA LEU A 15 8.55 -21.87 -38.85
C LEU A 15 8.81 -21.23 -37.48
N ALA A 16 9.56 -20.14 -37.42
CA ALA A 16 9.78 -19.36 -36.20
C ALA A 16 8.48 -18.76 -35.65
N ALA A 17 7.65 -18.16 -36.51
CA ALA A 17 6.34 -17.62 -36.12
C ALA A 17 5.44 -18.73 -35.55
N ARG A 18 5.39 -19.88 -36.23
CA ARG A 18 4.61 -21.04 -35.82
C ARG A 18 5.09 -21.63 -34.48
N LEU A 19 6.40 -21.69 -34.26
CA LEU A 19 7.00 -22.18 -33.00
C LEU A 19 6.71 -21.27 -31.80
N LEU A 20 6.66 -19.95 -32.02
CA LEU A 20 6.31 -19.00 -30.98
C LEU A 20 4.79 -18.88 -30.79
N CYS A 21 3.98 -19.55 -31.62
CA CYS A 21 2.53 -19.41 -31.67
C CYS A 21 2.07 -17.96 -31.88
N VAL A 22 2.78 -17.20 -32.72
CA VAL A 22 2.45 -15.79 -33.03
C VAL A 22 2.31 -15.61 -34.54
N GLU A 23 1.56 -14.61 -34.97
CA GLU A 23 1.45 -14.24 -36.38
C GLU A 23 2.80 -13.75 -36.94
N THR A 24 3.00 -13.93 -38.25
CA THR A 24 4.19 -13.44 -38.97
C THR A 24 4.31 -11.91 -38.93
N THR A 25 3.18 -11.21 -38.83
CA THR A 25 3.07 -9.75 -38.62
C THR A 25 3.64 -9.31 -37.27
N GLU A 26 3.45 -10.10 -36.21
CA GLU A 26 4.01 -9.82 -34.90
C GLU A 26 5.49 -10.17 -34.83
N LEU A 27 5.91 -11.27 -35.46
CA LEU A 27 7.33 -11.62 -35.57
C LEU A 27 8.13 -10.52 -36.29
N THR A 28 7.56 -9.94 -37.35
CA THR A 28 8.19 -8.81 -38.06
C THR A 28 8.23 -7.52 -37.22
N LYS A 29 7.21 -7.26 -36.39
CA LYS A 29 7.26 -6.17 -35.38
C LYS A 29 8.37 -6.40 -34.36
N LEU A 30 8.48 -7.61 -33.81
CA LEU A 30 9.53 -7.99 -32.85
C LEU A 30 10.94 -7.84 -33.46
N ARG A 31 11.09 -8.20 -34.74
CA ARG A 31 12.33 -7.95 -35.49
C ARG A 31 12.63 -6.46 -35.65
N ARG A 32 11.63 -5.65 -36.03
CA ARG A 32 11.77 -4.19 -36.16
C ARG A 32 12.14 -3.52 -34.84
N MET A 33 11.59 -4.01 -33.74
CA MET A 33 11.94 -3.58 -32.38
C MET A 33 13.31 -4.09 -31.90
N LYS A 34 14.03 -4.86 -32.73
CA LYS A 34 15.32 -5.50 -32.42
C LYS A 34 15.25 -6.41 -31.19
N ILE A 35 14.09 -7.00 -30.93
CA ILE A 35 13.86 -7.93 -29.83
C ILE A 35 14.30 -9.33 -30.23
N VAL A 36 13.90 -9.76 -31.43
CA VAL A 36 14.32 -11.04 -32.03
C VAL A 36 15.26 -10.75 -33.19
N THR A 37 16.47 -11.30 -33.16
CA THR A 37 17.50 -11.04 -34.18
C THR A 37 17.70 -12.25 -35.09
N PRO A 38 17.58 -12.09 -36.43
CA PRO A 38 17.90 -13.16 -37.36
C PRO A 38 19.43 -13.32 -37.47
N VAL A 39 19.87 -14.55 -37.71
CA VAL A 39 21.30 -14.85 -37.92
C VAL A 39 21.71 -14.51 -39.35
N THR A 40 20.80 -14.67 -40.30
CA THR A 40 21.01 -14.30 -41.71
C THR A 40 19.91 -13.35 -42.17
N THR A 41 20.28 -12.25 -42.81
CA THR A 41 19.33 -11.21 -43.26
C THR A 41 18.67 -11.54 -44.61
N SER A 42 19.33 -12.31 -45.46
CA SER A 42 18.76 -12.81 -46.73
C SER A 42 19.40 -14.15 -47.12
N PRO A 43 18.65 -15.27 -47.16
CA PRO A 43 17.27 -15.44 -46.70
C PRO A 43 17.16 -15.29 -45.17
N VAL A 44 16.01 -14.80 -44.68
CA VAL A 44 15.78 -14.60 -43.24
C VAL A 44 15.76 -15.95 -42.54
N LYS A 45 16.84 -16.22 -41.81
CA LYS A 45 17.01 -17.46 -41.03
C LYS A 45 17.25 -17.10 -39.58
N TYR A 46 16.59 -17.84 -38.71
CA TYR A 46 16.75 -17.70 -37.28
C TYR A 46 17.35 -18.96 -36.68
N ARG A 47 18.05 -18.82 -35.55
CA ARG A 47 18.40 -19.98 -34.74
C ARG A 47 17.27 -20.25 -33.75
N LEU A 48 16.79 -21.50 -33.70
CA LEU A 48 15.68 -21.92 -32.83
C LEU A 48 15.88 -21.48 -31.37
N SER A 49 17.05 -21.78 -30.79
CA SER A 49 17.37 -21.48 -29.41
C SER A 49 17.34 -19.99 -29.09
N ASP A 50 17.67 -19.15 -30.06
CA ASP A 50 17.84 -17.71 -29.84
C ASP A 50 16.48 -17.02 -29.95
N VAL A 51 15.65 -17.42 -30.92
CA VAL A 51 14.27 -16.94 -31.04
C VAL A 51 13.46 -17.22 -29.79
N VAL A 52 13.47 -18.46 -29.28
CA VAL A 52 12.72 -18.83 -28.08
C VAL A 52 13.26 -18.08 -26.87
N ARG A 53 14.59 -17.98 -26.72
CA ARG A 53 15.22 -17.29 -25.59
C ARG A 53 14.94 -15.79 -25.60
N GLU A 54 15.07 -15.14 -26.75
CA GLU A 54 14.80 -13.72 -26.93
C GLU A 54 13.32 -13.40 -26.72
N TYR A 55 12.42 -14.25 -27.22
CA TYR A 55 10.99 -14.11 -27.01
C TYR A 55 10.61 -14.32 -25.54
N VAL A 56 11.13 -15.36 -24.86
CA VAL A 56 10.94 -15.55 -23.43
C VAL A 56 11.51 -14.39 -22.62
N LYS A 57 12.66 -13.83 -23.03
CA LYS A 57 13.23 -12.62 -22.41
C LYS A 57 12.32 -11.41 -22.62
N HIS A 58 11.71 -11.29 -23.80
CA HIS A 58 10.74 -10.25 -24.09
C HIS A 58 9.49 -10.37 -23.22
N LEU A 59 8.91 -11.57 -23.11
CA LEU A 59 7.77 -11.86 -22.23
C LEU A 59 8.11 -11.64 -20.75
N ARG A 60 9.32 -12.00 -20.32
CA ARG A 60 9.78 -11.70 -18.95
C ARG A 60 9.97 -10.20 -18.71
N GLY A 61 10.27 -9.46 -19.77
CA GLY A 61 10.35 -8.01 -19.78
C GLY A 61 9.04 -7.34 -20.22
N GLU A 62 7.91 -8.05 -20.20
CA GLU A 62 6.61 -7.52 -20.63
C GLU A 62 6.31 -6.24 -19.86
N LYS A 63 6.27 -5.16 -20.63
CA LYS A 63 6.10 -3.81 -20.11
C LYS A 63 4.63 -3.50 -20.19
N ALA A 64 4.06 -3.20 -19.04
CA ALA A 64 2.67 -2.88 -18.90
C ALA A 64 2.50 -1.37 -18.65
N SER A 65 1.35 -0.86 -19.07
CA SER A 65 0.91 0.48 -18.71
C SER A 65 0.64 0.56 -17.20
N ALA A 66 0.64 1.78 -16.65
CA ALA A 66 0.27 2.01 -15.24
C ALA A 66 -1.13 1.45 -14.90
N ALA A 67 -2.05 1.43 -15.87
CA ALA A 67 -3.39 0.89 -15.72
C ALA A 67 -3.38 -0.64 -15.55
N GLU A 68 -2.63 -1.34 -16.38
CA GLU A 68 -2.48 -2.80 -16.31
C GLU A 68 -1.70 -3.21 -15.06
N CYS A 69 -0.67 -2.45 -14.67
CA CYS A 69 0.03 -2.65 -13.40
C CYS A 69 -0.92 -2.52 -12.21
N ALA A 70 -1.78 -1.50 -12.19
CA ALA A 70 -2.76 -1.32 -11.13
C ALA A 70 -3.72 -2.52 -11.04
N GLN A 71 -4.26 -2.98 -12.17
CA GLN A 71 -5.12 -4.18 -12.22
C GLN A 71 -4.40 -5.43 -11.71
N HIS A 72 -3.13 -5.62 -12.07
CA HIS A 72 -2.34 -6.77 -11.61
C HIS A 72 -2.03 -6.77 -10.11
N LEU A 73 -2.03 -5.59 -9.49
CA LEU A 73 -1.89 -5.45 -8.03
C LEU A 73 -3.23 -5.41 -7.31
N ASP A 74 -4.34 -5.54 -8.04
CA ASP A 74 -5.71 -5.36 -7.54
C ASP A 74 -5.92 -3.97 -6.89
N LEU A 75 -5.38 -2.94 -7.54
CA LEU A 75 -5.44 -1.55 -7.11
C LEU A 75 -6.13 -0.66 -8.15
N ASN A 76 -6.71 0.44 -7.69
CA ASN A 76 -7.16 1.50 -8.58
C ASN A 76 -5.95 2.34 -9.08
N ARG A 77 -6.06 2.97 -10.26
CA ARG A 77 -5.00 3.79 -10.86
C ARG A 77 -4.50 4.88 -9.91
N ARG A 78 -5.42 5.52 -9.17
CA ARG A 78 -5.05 6.53 -8.18
C ARG A 78 -4.09 5.99 -7.11
N ASN A 79 -4.42 4.83 -6.53
CA ASN A 79 -3.58 4.20 -5.52
C ASN A 79 -2.23 3.77 -6.10
N PHE A 80 -2.19 3.36 -7.38
CA PHE A 80 -0.93 3.06 -8.05
C PHE A 80 -0.06 4.32 -8.25
N HIS A 81 -0.66 5.46 -8.60
CA HIS A 81 0.05 6.74 -8.64
C HIS A 81 0.54 7.17 -7.25
N ASP A 82 -0.26 6.98 -6.20
CA ASP A 82 0.16 7.24 -4.83
C ASP A 82 1.38 6.38 -4.44
N LEU A 83 1.47 5.12 -4.91
CA LEU A 83 2.64 4.26 -4.70
C LEU A 83 3.89 4.77 -5.44
N ILE A 84 3.71 5.37 -6.61
CA ILE A 84 4.80 6.01 -7.35
C ILE A 84 5.28 7.26 -6.61
N ASP A 85 4.35 8.09 -6.15
CA ASP A 85 4.65 9.34 -5.44
C ASP A 85 5.33 9.08 -4.09
N ARG A 86 4.96 7.98 -3.42
CA ARG A 86 5.63 7.49 -2.21
C ARG A 86 7.00 6.86 -2.46
N GLY A 87 7.41 6.71 -3.72
CA GLY A 87 8.68 6.09 -4.09
C GLY A 87 8.73 4.57 -3.93
N VAL A 88 7.60 3.91 -3.65
CA VAL A 88 7.52 2.43 -3.56
C VAL A 88 7.74 1.80 -4.93
N VAL A 89 7.18 2.41 -5.98
CA VAL A 89 7.42 2.03 -7.37
C VAL A 89 8.19 3.16 -8.05
N GLY A 90 9.35 2.85 -8.63
CA GLY A 90 10.17 3.85 -9.32
C GLY A 90 9.46 4.42 -10.54
N ARG A 91 9.38 5.75 -10.64
CA ARG A 91 8.73 6.44 -11.76
C ARG A 91 9.48 6.16 -13.07
N GLN A 92 8.78 5.62 -14.08
CA GLN A 92 9.35 5.42 -15.41
C GLN A 92 8.82 6.46 -16.41
N PRO A 93 9.70 7.17 -17.14
CA PRO A 93 9.30 8.33 -17.94
C PRO A 93 8.61 7.99 -19.27
N GLU A 94 8.96 6.88 -19.94
CA GLU A 94 8.39 6.60 -21.28
C GLU A 94 8.23 5.12 -21.65
N ARG A 95 8.91 4.19 -20.96
CA ARG A 95 9.05 2.81 -21.45
C ARG A 95 8.03 1.81 -20.92
N GLY A 96 7.07 2.21 -20.09
CA GLY A 96 6.15 1.28 -19.42
C GLY A 96 6.85 0.46 -18.33
N TYR A 97 6.06 -0.07 -17.40
CA TYR A 97 6.53 -0.72 -16.18
C TYR A 97 6.76 -2.21 -16.38
N VAL A 98 7.90 -2.72 -15.89
CA VAL A 98 8.14 -4.16 -15.85
C VAL A 98 7.30 -4.75 -14.72
N LEU A 99 6.33 -5.60 -15.08
CA LEU A 99 5.35 -6.14 -14.13
C LEU A 99 6.01 -6.89 -12.96
N ALA A 100 7.07 -7.65 -13.24
CA ALA A 100 7.78 -8.42 -12.22
C ALA A 100 8.41 -7.50 -11.15
N ASP A 101 9.06 -6.41 -11.58
CA ASP A 101 9.72 -5.46 -10.69
C ASP A 101 8.69 -4.72 -9.84
N VAL A 102 7.59 -4.29 -10.45
CA VAL A 102 6.48 -3.63 -9.75
C VAL A 102 5.90 -4.54 -8.66
N ARG A 103 5.64 -5.82 -8.98
CA ARG A 103 5.14 -6.79 -8.00
C ARG A 103 6.12 -7.01 -6.86
N LEU A 104 7.40 -7.16 -7.17
CA LEU A 104 8.43 -7.38 -6.16
C LEU A 104 8.53 -6.19 -5.19
N SER A 105 8.55 -4.97 -5.72
CA SER A 105 8.60 -3.74 -4.91
C SER A 105 7.36 -3.59 -4.04
N TYR A 106 6.17 -3.85 -4.59
CA TYR A 106 4.94 -3.80 -3.81
C TYR A 106 4.89 -4.85 -2.69
N ILE A 107 5.30 -6.09 -2.97
CA ILE A 107 5.36 -7.16 -1.96
C ILE A 107 6.37 -6.80 -0.85
N ARG A 108 7.52 -6.23 -1.20
CA ARG A 108 8.51 -5.76 -0.21
C ARG A 108 7.90 -4.68 0.67
N HIS A 109 7.23 -3.70 0.08
CA HIS A 109 6.54 -2.65 0.82
C HIS A 109 5.47 -3.20 1.77
N LEU A 110 4.66 -4.19 1.34
CA LEU A 110 3.69 -4.85 2.19
C LEU A 110 4.35 -5.59 3.35
N ARG A 111 5.47 -6.29 3.10
CA ARG A 111 6.24 -6.98 4.14
C ARG A 111 6.87 -6.01 5.14
N GLU A 112 7.39 -4.89 4.67
CA GLU A 112 7.96 -3.84 5.52
C GLU A 112 6.88 -3.17 6.38
N THR A 113 5.70 -2.90 5.79
CA THR A 113 4.55 -2.34 6.50
C THR A 113 4.03 -3.31 7.55
N ALA A 114 3.90 -4.60 7.22
CA ALA A 114 3.49 -5.63 8.18
C ALA A 114 4.53 -5.85 9.30
N ALA A 115 5.81 -5.69 9.00
CA ALA A 115 6.89 -5.75 9.98
C ALA A 115 7.01 -4.47 10.83
N GLY A 116 6.18 -3.45 10.59
CA GLY A 116 6.27 -2.14 11.26
C GLY A 116 7.52 -1.34 10.91
N ARG A 117 8.25 -1.74 9.86
CA ARG A 117 9.49 -1.10 9.38
C ARG A 117 9.27 -0.12 8.22
N SER A 118 8.03 0.07 7.79
CA SER A 118 7.72 1.11 6.80
C SER A 118 8.04 2.47 7.39
N GLU A 119 8.97 3.20 6.77
CA GLU A 119 9.30 4.60 7.10
C GLU A 119 8.09 5.53 6.91
N ALA A 120 7.07 5.07 6.18
CA ALA A 120 5.74 5.67 6.16
C ALA A 120 4.88 5.18 7.34
N ALA A 121 5.45 5.13 8.55
CA ALA A 121 4.68 5.07 9.77
C ALA A 121 3.84 6.35 9.82
N ASP A 122 2.61 6.24 9.32
CA ASP A 122 1.69 7.34 9.11
C ASP A 122 1.64 8.18 10.41
N PRO A 123 2.21 9.39 10.44
CA PRO A 123 2.33 10.16 11.69
C PRO A 123 0.95 10.37 12.32
N ILE A 124 -0.09 10.38 11.47
CA ILE A 124 -1.50 10.44 11.83
C ILE A 124 -1.96 9.18 12.59
N ALA A 125 -1.54 7.98 12.18
CA ALA A 125 -1.89 6.75 12.89
C ALA A 125 -1.25 6.70 14.28
N SER A 126 0.02 7.12 14.40
CA SER A 126 0.68 7.24 15.71
C SER A 126 0.02 8.29 16.61
N ALA A 127 -0.39 9.43 16.04
CA ALA A 127 -1.08 10.49 16.75
C ALA A 127 -2.49 10.07 17.20
N ARG A 128 -3.22 9.33 16.35
CA ARG A 128 -4.52 8.73 16.71
C ARG A 128 -4.40 7.72 17.82
N ALA A 129 -3.37 6.86 17.78
CA ALA A 129 -3.10 5.90 18.86
C ALA A 129 -2.85 6.63 20.18
N ARG A 130 -2.01 7.68 20.19
CA ARG A 130 -1.74 8.51 21.39
C ARG A 130 -2.98 9.22 21.91
N LEU A 131 -3.82 9.75 21.01
CA LEU A 131 -5.09 10.39 21.39
C LEU A 131 -6.09 9.38 21.96
N LEU A 132 -6.15 8.17 21.42
CA LEU A 132 -7.00 7.10 21.92
C LEU A 132 -6.56 6.64 23.31
N THR A 133 -5.26 6.48 23.56
CA THR A 133 -4.75 6.17 24.91
C THR A 133 -5.05 7.28 25.90
N ALA A 134 -4.83 8.55 25.53
CA ALA A 134 -5.15 9.68 26.41
C ALA A 134 -6.65 9.76 26.75
N LYS A 135 -7.53 9.48 25.77
CA LYS A 135 -8.98 9.42 26.01
C LYS A 135 -9.38 8.23 26.87
N ALA A 136 -8.73 7.08 26.72
CA ALA A 136 -8.97 5.91 27.55
C ALA A 136 -8.58 6.18 29.01
N GLU A 137 -7.42 6.80 29.24
CA GLU A 137 -6.97 7.20 30.57
C GLU A 137 -7.91 8.20 31.24
N GLN A 138 -8.41 9.18 30.49
CA GLN A 138 -9.40 10.13 31.00
C GLN A 138 -10.71 9.42 31.37
N ALA A 139 -11.22 8.54 30.50
CA ALA A 139 -12.43 7.77 30.76
C ALA A 139 -12.28 6.85 31.98
N GLU A 140 -11.12 6.22 32.16
CA GLU A 140 -10.81 5.45 33.37
C GLU A 140 -10.75 6.32 34.62
N GLY A 141 -10.17 7.52 34.53
CA GLY A 141 -10.13 8.48 35.63
C GLY A 141 -11.52 8.96 36.04
N GLU A 142 -12.40 9.21 35.06
CA GLU A 142 -13.80 9.57 35.27
C GLU A 142 -14.59 8.41 35.87
N ALA A 143 -14.42 7.18 35.36
CA ALA A 143 -15.04 5.99 35.91
C ALA A 143 -14.58 5.70 37.35
N LYS A 144 -13.29 5.87 37.64
CA LYS A 144 -12.74 5.76 38.99
C LYS A 144 -13.34 6.82 39.91
N ARG A 145 -13.45 8.08 39.48
CA ARG A 145 -14.10 9.16 40.27
C ARG A 145 -15.58 8.87 40.54
N ALA A 146 -16.29 8.33 39.56
CA ALA A 146 -17.70 7.97 39.71
C ALA A 146 -17.89 6.80 40.70
N ASN A 147 -17.03 5.78 40.64
CA ASN A 147 -17.17 4.58 41.49
C ASN A 147 -16.57 4.72 42.90
N SER A 148 -15.65 5.65 43.13
CA SER A 148 -14.92 5.74 44.40
C SER A 148 -15.57 6.65 45.46
N GLY A 149 -16.79 7.16 45.19
CA GLY A 149 -17.56 7.93 46.17
C GLY A 149 -17.00 9.31 46.52
N TYR A 150 -15.98 9.80 45.80
CA TYR A 150 -15.40 11.12 46.02
C TYR A 150 -16.25 12.20 45.34
N ALA A 151 -16.95 12.99 46.14
CA ALA A 151 -17.62 14.19 45.67
C ALA A 151 -16.60 15.34 45.49
N PRO A 152 -16.72 16.18 44.44
CA PRO A 152 -15.85 17.34 44.26
C PRO A 152 -15.89 18.27 45.49
N ILE A 153 -14.75 18.82 45.91
CA ILE A 153 -14.66 19.71 47.09
C ILE A 153 -15.62 20.91 46.96
N SER A 154 -15.89 21.39 45.75
CA SER A 154 -16.88 22.43 45.48
C SER A 154 -18.30 22.02 45.87
N THR A 155 -18.70 20.78 45.58
CA THR A 155 -20.02 20.25 45.96
C THR A 155 -20.15 20.11 47.47
N LEU A 156 -19.09 19.68 48.16
CA LEU A 156 -19.03 19.63 49.63
C LEU A 156 -19.17 21.02 50.25
N LYS A 157 -18.48 22.05 49.71
CA LYS A 157 -18.60 23.43 50.19
C LYS A 157 -20.03 23.95 50.09
N VAL A 158 -20.70 23.70 48.97
CA VAL A 158 -22.09 24.14 48.76
C VAL A 158 -23.05 23.42 49.71
N ALA A 159 -22.90 22.10 49.88
CA ALA A 159 -23.72 21.32 50.79
C ALA A 159 -23.56 21.79 52.24
N LEU A 160 -22.32 22.02 52.68
CA LEU A 160 -22.01 22.42 54.05
C LEU A 160 -22.49 23.85 54.33
N ALA A 161 -22.30 24.77 53.39
CA ALA A 161 -22.86 26.12 53.47
C ALA A 161 -24.39 26.08 53.64
N ARG A 162 -25.07 25.24 52.85
CA ARG A 162 -26.54 25.08 52.90
C ARG A 162 -27.03 24.50 54.22
N SER A 163 -26.29 23.55 54.81
CA SER A 163 -26.60 23.03 56.14
C SER A 163 -26.45 24.08 57.25
N MET A 164 -25.44 24.95 57.14
CA MET A 164 -25.20 26.02 58.13
C MET A 164 -26.25 27.12 58.06
N THR A 165 -26.73 27.49 56.86
CA THR A 165 -27.87 28.40 56.73
C THR A 165 -29.15 27.81 57.30
N ALA A 166 -29.44 26.54 57.03
CA ALA A 166 -30.61 25.86 57.61
C ALA A 166 -30.55 25.82 59.15
N LEU A 167 -29.39 25.50 59.73
CA LEU A 167 -29.17 25.53 61.18
C LEU A 167 -29.36 26.93 61.77
N ARG A 168 -28.84 27.96 61.09
CA ARG A 168 -29.01 29.35 61.50
C ARG A 168 -30.48 29.75 61.52
N GLU A 169 -31.24 29.39 60.49
CA GLU A 169 -32.66 29.69 60.38
C GLU A 169 -33.50 28.95 61.45
N LEU A 170 -33.11 27.71 61.77
CA LEU A 170 -33.71 26.93 62.85
C LEU A 170 -33.40 27.53 64.23
N LEU A 171 -32.15 27.94 64.49
CA LEU A 171 -31.79 28.61 65.76
C LEU A 171 -32.47 29.97 65.92
N LEU A 172 -32.61 30.75 64.85
CA LEU A 172 -33.31 32.04 64.89
C LEU A 172 -34.82 31.89 65.08
N SER A 173 -35.41 30.77 64.66
CA SER A 173 -36.86 30.53 64.81
C SER A 173 -37.25 29.91 66.17
N THR A 174 -36.33 29.25 66.88
CA THR A 174 -36.59 28.67 68.21
C THR A 174 -37.08 29.63 69.30
N PRO A 175 -36.57 30.86 69.49
CA PRO A 175 -37.09 31.75 70.53
C PRO A 175 -38.54 32.21 70.26
N GLY A 176 -38.99 32.24 69.00
CA GLY A 176 -40.37 32.54 68.65
C GLY A 176 -41.35 31.38 68.90
N GLN A 177 -40.85 30.14 68.97
CA GLN A 177 -41.65 28.95 69.26
C GLN A 177 -41.78 28.64 70.75
N LEU A 178 -40.92 29.22 71.60
CA LEU A 178 -40.94 29.07 73.06
C LEU A 178 -41.73 30.18 73.78
N ALA A 179 -42.25 31.17 73.04
CA ALA A 179 -42.97 32.34 73.57
C ALA A 179 -44.51 32.22 73.44
N HIS A 180 -45.02 31.07 73.00
CA HIS A 180 -46.42 30.65 73.05
C HIS A 180 -46.56 29.48 74.02
#